data_AF-A0A958R6K4-F1
#
_entry.id   AF-A0A958R6K4-F1
#
_cell.length_a   1.000
_cell.length_b   1.000
_cell.length_c   1.000
_cell.angle_alpha   90.00
_cell.angle_beta   90.00
_cell.angle_gamma   90.00
#
_symmetry.space_group_name_H-M   'P 1'
#
loop_
_entity.id
_entity.type
_entity.pdbx_description
1 polymer ?
#
loop_
_entity_poly.entity_id
_entity_poly.type
_entity_poly.pdbx_seq_one_letter_code
_entity_poly.pdbx_strand_id
1 'polypeptide(L)'
;MDHLNKEKLEAICNRLWNVHGSLNGLGSLFTQGTRDVCLDDREFYGIGLILKNISGELAILEDILRTGRDSGAEERNGDSLNKPN
;
A
#
# COMPACT_ATOMS: atom_id res chain seq x y z
N MET A 1 2.39 27.07 9.42
CA MET A 1 1.81 25.78 8.98
C MET A 1 0.36 25.96 8.48
N ASP A 2 0.03 27.08 7.82
CA ASP A 2 -1.37 27.40 7.43
C ASP A 2 -1.81 26.80 6.08
N HIS A 3 -0.99 25.94 5.49
CA HIS A 3 -1.23 25.43 4.14
C HIS A 3 -2.04 24.12 4.12
N LEU A 4 -2.06 23.40 5.25
CA LEU A 4 -2.72 22.11 5.43
C LEU A 4 -3.86 22.25 6.44
N ASN A 5 -5.02 22.72 5.97
CA ASN A 5 -6.22 22.73 6.79
C ASN A 5 -6.88 21.33 6.80
N LYS A 6 -7.80 21.11 7.73
CA LYS A 6 -8.47 19.81 7.92
C LYS A 6 -9.15 19.30 6.64
N GLU A 7 -9.75 20.20 5.86
CA GLU A 7 -10.41 19.85 4.60
C GLU A 7 -9.43 19.34 3.54
N LYS A 8 -8.29 20.00 3.38
CA LYS A 8 -7.23 19.56 2.46
C LYS A 8 -6.62 18.24 2.90
N LEU A 9 -6.42 18.07 4.21
CA LEU A 9 -5.92 16.82 4.77
C LEU A 9 -6.88 15.67 4.46
N GLU A 10 -8.17 15.84 4.72
CA GLU A 10 -9.19 14.83 4.42
C GLU A 10 -9.24 14.51 2.91
N ALA A 11 -9.15 15.54 2.06
CA ALA A 11 -9.10 15.35 0.61
C ALA A 11 -7.86 14.55 0.17
N ILE A 12 -6.70 14.78 0.80
CA ILE A 12 -5.47 14.01 0.53
C ILE A 12 -5.64 12.56 1.01
N CYS A 13 -6.12 12.33 2.23
CA CYS A 13 -6.35 10.99 2.76
C CYS A 13 -7.31 10.20 1.86
N ASN A 14 -8.41 10.80 1.40
CA ASN A 14 -9.35 10.13 0.51
C ASN A 14 -8.75 9.81 -0.87
N ARG A 15 -7.86 10.66 -1.38
CA ARG A 15 -7.12 10.36 -2.63
C ARG A 15 -6.15 9.21 -2.43
N LEU A 16 -5.39 9.21 -1.33
CA LEU A 16 -4.49 8.11 -0.99
C LEU A 16 -5.27 6.81 -0.82
N TRP A 17 -6.40 6.85 -0.12
CA TRP A 17 -7.31 5.71 0.07
C TRP A 17 -7.74 5.08 -1.25
N ASN A 18 -8.24 5.92 -2.17
CA ASN A 18 -8.67 5.47 -3.49
C ASN A 18 -7.52 4.89 -4.33
N VAL A 19 -6.35 5.54 -4.32
CA VAL A 19 -5.20 5.10 -5.11
C VAL A 19 -4.64 3.79 -4.57
N HIS A 20 -4.44 3.66 -3.26
CA HIS A 20 -3.93 2.42 -2.70
C HIS A 20 -4.92 1.27 -2.92
N GLY A 21 -6.22 1.50 -2.71
CA GLY A 21 -7.25 0.49 -2.99
C GLY A 21 -7.20 0.00 -4.45
N SER A 22 -7.05 0.92 -5.39
CA SER A 22 -6.95 0.62 -6.82
C SER A 22 -5.68 -0.18 -7.15
N LEU A 23 -4.52 0.23 -6.62
CA LEU A 23 -3.25 -0.46 -6.84
C LEU A 23 -3.25 -1.86 -6.23
N ASN A 24 -3.85 -2.04 -5.05
CA ASN A 24 -4.00 -3.37 -4.44
C ASN A 24 -4.90 -4.29 -5.28
N GLY A 25 -6.02 -3.75 -5.77
CA GLY A 25 -6.93 -4.46 -6.65
C GLY A 25 -6.26 -4.89 -7.95
N LEU A 26 -5.61 -3.94 -8.65
CA LEU A 26 -4.83 -4.23 -9.85
C LEU A 26 -3.74 -5.25 -9.57
N GLY A 27 -2.91 -5.03 -8.55
CA GLY A 27 -1.86 -5.97 -8.19
C GLY A 27 -2.39 -7.37 -7.90
N SER A 28 -3.58 -7.49 -7.31
CA SER A 28 -4.25 -8.77 -7.10
C SER A 28 -4.63 -9.46 -8.41
N LEU A 29 -5.17 -8.72 -9.38
CA LEU A 29 -5.46 -9.24 -10.73
C LEU A 29 -4.20 -9.76 -11.43
N PHE A 30 -3.10 -9.01 -11.34
CA PHE A 30 -1.81 -9.43 -11.88
C PHE A 30 -1.29 -10.72 -11.22
N THR A 31 -1.55 -10.92 -9.93
CA THR A 31 -1.15 -12.15 -9.20
C THR A 31 -2.13 -13.32 -9.31
N GLN A 32 -3.36 -13.11 -9.80
CA GLN A 32 -4.41 -14.14 -9.89
C GLN A 32 -4.28 -15.06 -11.12
N GLY A 33 -3.31 -14.82 -12.00
CA GLY A 33 -2.95 -15.77 -13.06
C GLY A 33 -3.96 -15.84 -14.20
N THR A 34 -4.37 -14.70 -14.75
CA THR A 34 -5.05 -14.68 -16.06
C THR A 34 -4.04 -15.01 -17.15
N ARG A 35 -4.10 -16.27 -17.60
CA ARG A 35 -3.34 -16.89 -18.68
C ARG A 35 -3.56 -16.15 -19.99
N ASP A 36 -2.67 -15.26 -20.36
CA ASP A 36 -2.58 -14.76 -21.73
C ASP A 36 -1.19 -15.08 -22.29
N VAL A 37 -1.15 -15.73 -23.46
CA VAL A 37 0.04 -16.41 -24.01
C VAL A 37 1.15 -15.43 -24.42
N CYS A 38 0.87 -14.13 -24.38
CA CYS A 38 1.74 -13.07 -24.91
C CYS A 38 2.63 -12.38 -23.87
N LEU A 39 2.55 -12.72 -22.59
CA LEU A 39 3.36 -12.09 -21.52
C LEU A 39 4.10 -13.15 -20.69
N ASP A 40 5.34 -12.88 -20.26
CA ASP A 40 6.05 -13.77 -19.32
C ASP A 40 5.33 -13.73 -17.96
N ASP A 41 4.83 -14.88 -17.52
CA ASP A 41 4.11 -15.05 -16.25
C ASP A 41 4.89 -14.48 -15.05
N ARG A 42 6.22 -14.55 -15.08
CA ARG A 42 7.07 -14.01 -14.01
C ARG A 42 7.09 -12.49 -13.99
N GLU A 43 7.12 -11.86 -15.15
CA GLU A 43 7.07 -10.41 -15.27
C GLU A 43 5.70 -9.89 -14.85
N PHE A 44 4.63 -10.55 -15.29
CA PHE A 44 3.25 -10.21 -14.94
C PHE A 44 3.00 -10.31 -13.42
N TYR A 45 3.44 -11.41 -12.81
CA TYR A 45 3.38 -11.59 -11.37
C TYR A 45 4.24 -10.56 -10.62
N GLY A 46 5.44 -10.27 -11.12
CA GLY A 46 6.34 -9.25 -10.57
C GLY A 46 5.72 -7.86 -10.55
N ILE A 47 5.05 -7.45 -11.63
CA ILE A 47 4.28 -6.19 -11.69
C ILE A 47 3.20 -6.19 -10.60
N GLY A 48 2.48 -7.31 -10.44
CA GLY A 48 1.46 -7.45 -9.41
C GLY A 48 1.99 -7.23 -8.00
N LEU A 49 3.17 -7.80 -7.68
CA LEU A 49 3.84 -7.58 -6.40
C LEU A 49 4.26 -6.12 -6.20
N ILE A 50 4.81 -5.47 -7.23
CA ILE A 50 5.20 -4.05 -7.15
C ILE A 50 3.98 -3.17 -6.83
N LEU A 51 2.86 -3.39 -7.52
CA LEU A 51 1.63 -2.63 -7.30
C LEU A 51 1.09 -2.81 -5.87
N LYS A 52 1.12 -4.04 -5.34
CA LYS A 52 0.73 -4.31 -3.94
C LYS A 52 1.66 -3.63 -2.94
N ASN A 53 2.97 -3.63 -3.18
CA ASN A 53 3.93 -2.97 -2.30
C ASN A 53 3.71 -1.45 -2.28
N ILE A 54 3.54 -0.82 -3.44
CA ILE A 54 3.24 0.61 -3.53
C ILE A 54 1.92 0.92 -2.83
N SER A 55 0.90 0.07 -3.00
CA SER A 55 -0.35 0.21 -2.25
C SER A 55 -0.12 0.17 -0.75
N GLY A 56 0.72 -0.74 -0.24
CA GLY A 56 1.04 -0.83 1.18
C GLY A 56 1.62 0.48 1.73
N GLU A 57 2.62 1.03 1.04
CA GLU A 57 3.25 2.30 1.41
C GLU A 57 2.26 3.47 1.42
N LEU A 58 1.37 3.55 0.43
CA LEU A 58 0.34 4.60 0.38
C LEU A 58 -0.70 4.46 1.50
N ALA A 59 -1.05 3.23 1.89
CA ALA A 59 -1.95 2.98 3.01
C ALA A 59 -1.32 3.42 4.35
N ILE A 60 -0.02 3.17 4.53
CA ILE A 60 0.73 3.64 5.71
C ILE A 60 0.76 5.17 5.77
N LEU A 61 1.05 5.82 4.64
CA LEU A 61 1.04 7.29 4.56
C LEU A 61 -0.35 7.86 4.86
N GLU A 62 -1.40 7.24 4.34
CA GLU A 62 -2.79 7.63 4.60
C GLU A 62 -3.13 7.53 6.10
N ASP A 63 -2.77 6.42 6.74
CA ASP A 63 -3.00 6.20 8.16
C ASP A 63 -2.25 7.22 9.02
N ILE A 64 -0.95 7.43 8.76
CA ILE A 64 -0.14 8.45 9.48
C ILE A 64 -0.76 9.84 9.34
N LEU A 65 -1.23 10.20 8.15
CA LEU A 65 -1.86 11.50 7.92
C LEU A 65 -3.22 11.63 8.63
N ARG A 66 -4.01 10.56 8.71
CA ARG A 66 -5.35 10.57 9.32
C ARG A 66 -5.32 10.46 10.84
N THR A 67 -4.45 9.61 11.38
CA THR A 67 -4.44 9.23 12.81
C THR A 67 -3.24 9.81 13.57
N GLY A 68 -2.22 10.29 12.84
CA GLY A 68 -0.96 10.75 13.42
C GLY A 68 -0.04 9.62 13.87
N ARG A 69 -0.37 8.36 13.53
CA ARG A 69 0.39 7.17 13.92
C ARG A 69 0.39 6.15 12.79
N ASP A 70 1.35 5.24 12.86
CA ASP A 70 1.43 4.10 11.96
C ASP A 70 0.85 2.88 12.67
N SER A 71 -0.43 2.61 12.46
CA SER A 71 -1.20 1.60 13.19
C SER A 71 -0.79 0.17 12.84
N GLY A 72 -0.13 -0.04 11.69
CA GLY A 72 0.38 -1.35 11.26
C GLY A 72 1.87 -1.58 11.55
N ALA A 73 2.54 -0.65 12.24
CA ALA A 73 3.97 -0.72 12.48
C ALA A 73 4.39 -1.98 13.26
N GLU A 74 3.59 -2.42 14.23
CA GLU A 74 3.91 -3.61 15.05
C GLU A 74 3.85 -4.90 14.23
N GLU A 75 2.88 -5.04 13.33
CA GLU A 75 2.76 -6.20 12.45
C GLU A 75 3.91 -6.27 11.44
N ARG A 76 4.41 -5.12 10.97
CA ARG A 76 5.54 -5.07 10.02
C ARG A 76 6.92 -5.21 10.68
N ASN A 77 7.06 -4.75 11.92
CA ASN A 77 8.32 -4.79 12.66
C ASN A 77 8.43 -6.00 13.61
N GLY A 78 7.38 -6.82 13.71
CA GLY A 78 7.19 -7.89 14.70
C GLY A 78 8.23 -9.01 14.72
N ASP A 79 9.09 -9.14 13.71
CA ASP A 79 10.19 -10.11 13.72
C ASP A 79 11.52 -9.56 14.28
N SER A 80 11.58 -8.27 14.65
CA SER A 80 12.82 -7.64 15.11
C SER A 80 12.98 -7.59 16.64
N LEU A 81 11.92 -7.93 17.39
CA LEU A 81 11.86 -7.76 18.86
C LEU A 81 11.91 -9.06 19.66
N ASN A 82 12.02 -10.22 19.00
CA ASN A 82 11.97 -11.54 19.65
C ASN A 82 13.22 -12.40 19.40
N LYS A 83 14.41 -11.79 19.43
CA LYS A 83 15.65 -12.55 19.63
C LYS A 83 16.00 -12.52 21.12
N PRO A 84 15.82 -13.63 21.87
CA PRO A 84 16.45 -13.73 23.18
C PRO A 84 17.96 -13.66 22.99
N ASN A 85 18.61 -12.78 23.76
CA ASN A 85 20.07 -12.75 23.92
C ASN A 85 20.59 -14.10 24.41
#